data_AF-A0A2M7SQS8-F1
#
_entry.id   AF-A0A2M7SQS8-F1
#
_cell.length_a   1.000
_cell.length_b   1.000
_cell.length_c   1.000
_cell.angle_alpha   90.00
_cell.angle_beta   90.00
_cell.angle_gamma   90.00
#
_symmetry.space_group_name_H-M   'P 1'
#
loop_
_entity.id
_entity.type
_entity.pdbx_description
1 polymer ?
#
loop_
_entity_poly.entity_id
_entity_poly.type
_entity_poly.pdbx_seq_one_letter_code
_entity_poly.pdbx_strand_id
1 'polypeptide(L)'
;MKTVFVPTKAKALNSLLDKARHRNIVIESADGERFVLASIKQWQGFDVGDSDDFTEEAKSTAQNKKLAKAMADRRMKDKGEPRLTAAQVRKEIGLE
;
A
#
# COMPACT_ATOMS: atom_id res chain seq x y z
N MET A 1 -17.96 2.66 -1.47
CA MET A 1 -17.63 2.46 -2.90
C MET A 1 -18.82 1.85 -3.63
N LYS A 2 -19.09 2.26 -4.87
CA LYS A 2 -20.14 1.67 -5.72
C LYS A 2 -19.54 0.66 -6.69
N THR A 3 -20.14 -0.52 -6.78
CA THR A 3 -19.72 -1.56 -7.72
C THR A 3 -20.45 -1.39 -9.05
N VAL A 4 -19.71 -1.38 -10.16
CA VAL A 4 -20.27 -1.31 -11.52
C VAL A 4 -19.96 -2.61 -12.24
N PHE A 5 -20.98 -3.20 -12.88
CA PHE A 5 -20.80 -4.40 -13.70
C PHE A 5 -20.19 -4.03 -15.05
N VAL A 6 -19.12 -4.74 -15.44
CA VAL A 6 -18.49 -4.57 -16.75
C VAL A 6 -18.92 -5.71 -17.67
N PRO A 7 -19.63 -5.42 -18.79
CA PRO A 7 -20.04 -6.45 -19.74
C PRO A 7 -18.83 -7.05 -20.49
N THR A 8 -18.92 -8.32 -20.85
CA THR A 8 -17.86 -9.06 -21.58
C THR A 8 -17.52 -8.44 -22.94
N LYS A 9 -18.46 -7.74 -23.57
CA LYS A 9 -18.27 -7.05 -24.85
C LYS A 9 -17.34 -5.82 -24.77
N ALA A 10 -17.08 -5.28 -23.57
CA ALA A 10 -16.19 -4.13 -23.38
C ALA A 10 -14.71 -4.54 -23.46
N LYS A 11 -14.23 -4.87 -24.67
CA LYS A 11 -12.89 -5.47 -24.88
C LYS A 11 -11.75 -4.67 -24.25
N ALA A 12 -11.72 -3.35 -24.44
CA ALA A 12 -10.66 -2.49 -23.91
C ALA A 12 -10.62 -2.50 -22.38
N LEU A 13 -11.78 -2.33 -21.73
CA LEU A 13 -11.87 -2.34 -20.28
C LEU A 13 -11.55 -3.73 -19.70
N ASN A 14 -12.02 -4.81 -20.31
CA ASN A 14 -11.69 -6.16 -19.88
C ASN A 14 -10.18 -6.47 -20.03
N SER A 15 -9.52 -5.94 -21.06
CA SER A 15 -8.06 -6.07 -21.18
C SER A 15 -7.32 -5.33 -20.07
N LEU A 16 -7.77 -4.14 -19.68
CA LEU A 16 -7.20 -3.40 -18.55
C LEU A 16 -7.43 -4.14 -17.23
N LEU A 17 -8.63 -4.68 -17.01
CA LEU A 17 -8.96 -5.48 -15.83
C LEU A 17 -8.07 -6.74 -15.74
N ASP A 18 -7.79 -7.40 -16.86
CA ASP A 18 -6.91 -8.57 -16.88
C ASP A 18 -5.45 -8.21 -16.54
N LYS A 19 -4.95 -7.09 -17.07
CA LYS A 19 -3.63 -6.55 -16.67
C LYS A 19 -3.62 -6.22 -15.17
N ALA A 20 -4.68 -5.61 -14.67
CA ALA A 20 -4.83 -5.22 -13.26
C ALA A 20 -4.91 -6.42 -12.28
N ARG A 21 -5.24 -7.63 -12.76
CA ARG A 21 -5.19 -8.85 -11.96
C ARG A 21 -3.76 -9.28 -11.62
N HIS A 22 -2.80 -8.94 -12.47
CA HIS A 22 -1.41 -9.36 -12.36
C HIS A 22 -0.53 -8.28 -11.71
N ARG A 23 -0.86 -7.01 -11.95
CA ARG A 23 -0.15 -5.84 -11.39
C ARG A 23 -1.07 -4.63 -11.30
N ASN A 24 -0.89 -3.79 -10.29
CA ASN A 24 -1.58 -2.51 -10.21
C ASN A 24 -1.20 -1.65 -11.43
N ILE A 25 -2.18 -0.98 -12.03
CA ILE A 25 -1.94 -0.07 -13.15
C ILE A 25 -2.48 1.32 -12.82
N VAL A 26 -1.71 2.34 -13.22
CA VAL A 26 -2.16 3.74 -13.25
C VAL A 26 -2.66 4.03 -14.65
N ILE A 27 -3.88 4.57 -14.74
CA ILE A 27 -4.51 5.01 -15.98
C ILE A 27 -4.54 6.53 -15.92
N GLU A 28 -3.91 7.18 -16.89
CA GLU A 28 -3.97 8.63 -17.06
C GLU A 28 -4.95 8.95 -18.19
N SER A 29 -5.94 9.81 -17.93
CA SER A 29 -6.86 10.32 -18.94
C SER A 29 -6.21 11.46 -19.75
N ALA A 30 -6.84 11.82 -20.86
CA ALA A 30 -6.30 12.82 -21.79
C ALA A 30 -6.18 14.24 -21.19
N ASP A 31 -6.93 14.52 -20.12
CA ASP A 31 -6.87 15.75 -19.33
C ASP A 31 -5.84 15.68 -18.17
N GLY A 32 -5.12 14.57 -18.04
CA GLY A 32 -4.07 14.37 -17.04
C GLY A 32 -4.56 13.83 -15.69
N GLU A 33 -5.85 13.54 -15.54
CA GLU A 33 -6.36 12.89 -14.33
C GLU A 33 -5.85 11.45 -14.24
N ARG A 34 -5.46 11.01 -13.03
CA ARG A 34 -4.86 9.69 -12.80
C ARG A 34 -5.74 8.83 -11.93
N PHE A 35 -5.99 7.61 -12.40
CA PHE A 35 -6.77 6.59 -11.74
C PHE A 35 -5.93 5.37 -11.44
N VAL A 36 -6.20 4.71 -10.32
CA VAL A 36 -5.57 3.41 -9.99
C VAL A 36 -6.58 2.30 -10.25
N LEU A 37 -6.18 1.33 -11.07
CA LEU A 37 -6.92 0.08 -11.24
C LEU A 37 -6.12 -1.05 -10.61
N ALA A 38 -6.67 -1.62 -9.54
CA ALA A 38 -6.08 -2.70 -8.77
C ALA A 38 -7.14 -3.76 -8.45
N SER A 39 -6.72 -5.02 -8.44
CA SER A 39 -7.58 -6.11 -7.97
C SER A 39 -7.83 -5.96 -6.46
N ILE A 40 -9.10 -5.95 -6.05
CA ILE A 40 -9.47 -5.95 -4.63
C ILE A 40 -8.87 -7.15 -3.89
N LYS A 41 -8.65 -8.28 -4.56
CA LYS A 41 -8.00 -9.46 -3.96
C LYS A 41 -6.54 -9.20 -3.53
N GLN A 42 -5.86 -8.26 -4.18
CA GLN A 42 -4.47 -7.89 -3.91
C GLN A 42 -4.36 -6.58 -3.11
N TRP A 43 -5.49 -5.90 -2.91
CA TRP A 43 -5.51 -4.63 -2.19
C TRP A 43 -5.35 -4.87 -0.69
N GLN A 44 -4.26 -4.33 -0.13
CA GLN A 44 -4.12 -4.10 1.30
C GLN A 44 -4.26 -2.61 1.53
N GLY A 45 -5.46 -2.20 1.92
CA GLY A 45 -5.73 -0.83 2.33
C GLY A 45 -5.28 -0.65 3.77
N PHE A 46 -4.54 0.42 4.03
CA PHE A 46 -4.38 0.96 5.37
C PHE A 46 -5.33 2.14 5.41
N ASP A 47 -6.42 1.99 6.14
CA ASP A 47 -7.28 3.13 6.45
C ASP A 47 -6.50 3.93 7.50
N VAL A 48 -6.02 5.11 7.11
CA VAL A 48 -5.53 6.10 8.06
C VAL A 48 -6.78 6.86 8.45
N GLY A 49 -7.50 6.32 9.42
CA GLY A 49 -8.76 6.91 9.85
C GLY A 49 -8.49 8.22 10.58
N ASP A 50 -9.47 9.11 10.62
CA ASP A 50 -9.50 10.23 11.57
C ASP A 50 -9.78 9.74 13.02
N SER A 51 -9.54 8.46 13.31
CA SER A 51 -9.79 7.84 14.60
C SER A 51 -8.63 8.15 15.53
N ASP A 52 -8.93 8.80 16.66
CA ASP A 52 -7.97 8.99 17.74
C ASP A 52 -7.58 7.66 18.44
N ASP A 53 -8.21 6.53 18.09
CA ASP A 53 -7.88 5.22 18.66
C ASP A 53 -6.82 4.47 17.85
N PHE A 54 -5.57 4.80 18.17
CA PHE A 54 -4.36 4.11 17.70
C PHE A 54 -4.40 2.58 17.89
N THR A 55 -5.22 2.07 18.81
CA THR A 55 -5.32 0.62 19.08
C THR A 55 -5.95 -0.14 17.92
N GLU A 56 -6.92 0.46 17.21
CA GLU A 56 -7.53 -0.17 16.04
C GLU A 56 -6.57 -0.19 14.85
N GLU A 57 -5.85 0.90 14.62
CA GLU A 57 -4.82 0.99 13.58
C GLU A 57 -3.68 0.00 13.84
N ALA A 58 -3.24 -0.13 15.09
CA ALA A 58 -2.22 -1.08 15.51
C ALA A 58 -2.67 -2.54 15.28
N LYS A 59 -3.94 -2.86 15.55
CA LYS A 59 -4.50 -4.20 15.30
C LYS A 59 -4.55 -4.51 13.80
N SER A 60 -5.03 -3.58 12.98
CA SER A 60 -5.09 -3.74 11.52
C SER A 60 -3.68 -3.94 10.93
N THR A 61 -2.72 -3.12 11.38
CA THR A 61 -1.31 -3.22 10.98
C THR A 61 -0.69 -4.56 11.39
N ALA A 62 -1.00 -5.06 12.59
CA ALA A 62 -0.51 -6.34 13.10
C ALA A 62 -1.05 -7.56 12.32
N GLN A 63 -2.23 -7.45 11.70
CA GLN A 63 -2.79 -8.51 10.86
C GLN A 63 -2.03 -8.69 9.53
N ASN A 64 -1.22 -7.70 9.14
CA ASN A 64 -0.37 -7.82 7.96
C ASN A 64 0.84 -8.74 8.25
N LYS A 65 0.67 -10.05 7.99
CA LYS A 65 1.70 -11.08 8.24
C LYS A 65 3.05 -10.79 7.57
N LYS A 66 3.04 -10.18 6.38
CA LYS A 66 4.28 -9.84 5.65
C LYS A 66 5.03 -8.71 6.34
N LEU A 67 4.32 -7.67 6.75
CA LEU A 67 4.88 -6.57 7.53
C LEU A 67 5.35 -7.06 8.91
N ALA A 68 4.53 -7.84 9.62
CA ALA A 68 4.88 -8.38 10.93
C ALA A 68 6.16 -9.24 10.88
N LYS A 69 6.28 -10.10 9.86
CA LYS A 69 7.50 -10.87 9.60
C LYS A 69 8.71 -9.96 9.33
N ALA A 70 8.58 -8.99 8.43
CA ALA A 70 9.66 -8.05 8.12
C ALA A 70 10.11 -7.24 9.36
N MET A 71 9.18 -6.85 10.22
CA MET A 71 9.47 -6.15 11.47
C MET A 71 10.14 -7.07 12.50
N ALA A 72 9.73 -8.33 12.59
CA ALA A 72 10.39 -9.32 13.44
C ALA A 72 11.82 -9.62 12.97
N ASP A 73 12.02 -9.81 11.66
CA ASP A 73 13.34 -10.05 11.06
C ASP A 73 14.29 -8.86 11.32
N ARG A 74 13.80 -7.62 11.15
CA ARG A 74 14.55 -6.40 11.51
C ARG A 74 14.90 -6.34 13.00
N ARG A 75 13.94 -6.58 13.88
CA ARG A 75 14.18 -6.59 15.34
C ARG A 75 15.23 -7.62 15.76
N MET A 76 15.25 -8.78 15.11
CA MET A 76 16.24 -9.83 15.37
C MET A 76 17.62 -9.46 14.83
N LYS A 77 17.68 -8.87 13.63
CA LYS A 77 18.93 -8.42 13.01
C LYS A 77 19.60 -7.31 13.81
N ASP A 78 18.81 -6.36 14.30
CA ASP A 78 19.30 -5.17 14.99
C ASP A 78 19.28 -5.35 16.53
N LYS A 79 19.22 -6.60 17.00
CA LYS A 79 19.12 -6.90 18.44
C LYS A 79 20.41 -6.48 19.15
N GLY A 80 20.32 -5.41 19.93
CA GLY A 80 21.45 -4.85 20.67
C GLY A 80 22.11 -3.66 19.97
N GLU A 81 21.70 -3.34 18.75
CA GLU A 81 22.16 -2.15 18.03
C GLU A 81 21.32 -0.92 18.43
N PRO A 82 21.95 0.25 18.68
CA PRO A 82 21.22 1.47 18.94
C PRO A 82 20.46 1.93 17.69
N ARG A 83 19.23 2.42 17.89
CA ARG A 83 18.47 3.04 16.80
C ARG A 83 19.16 4.32 16.35
N LEU A 84 19.10 4.59 15.05
CA LEU A 84 19.51 5.89 14.51
C LEU A 84 18.67 7.00 15.14
N THR A 85 19.35 8.07 15.53
CA THR A 85 18.71 9.32 15.96
C THR A 85 18.07 10.03 14.78
N ALA A 86 17.11 10.91 15.04
CA ALA A 86 16.45 11.69 14.00
C ALA A 86 17.46 12.51 13.16
N ALA A 87 18.52 13.04 13.77
CA ALA A 87 19.58 13.77 13.07
C ALA A 87 20.39 12.86 12.12
N GLN A 88 20.73 11.64 12.56
CA GLN A 88 21.41 10.67 11.70
C GLN A 88 20.54 10.26 10.50
N VAL A 89 19.25 10.05 10.73
CA VAL A 89 18.29 9.74 9.66
C VAL A 89 18.23 10.87 8.64
N ARG A 90 18.08 12.13 9.09
CA ARG A 90 18.01 13.30 8.20
C ARG A 90 19.24 13.45 7.32
N LYS A 91 20.43 13.24 7.88
CA LYS A 91 21.70 13.23 7.14
C LYS A 91 21.76 12.12 6.10
N GLU A 92 21.33 10.90 6.43
CA GLU A 92 21.33 9.77 5.47
C GLU A 92 20.37 9.97 4.30
N ILE A 93 19.25 10.65 4.50
CA ILE A 93 18.24 10.89 3.47
C ILE A 93 18.38 12.25 2.77
N GLY A 94 19.44 13.01 3.05
CA GLY A 94 19.75 14.28 2.40
C GLY A 94 18.80 15.44 2.74
N LEU A 95 18.23 15.42 3.96
CA LEU A 95 17.37 16.50 4.47
C LEU A 95 18.10 17.48 5.41
N GLU A 96 19.40 17.26 5.65
CA GLU A 96 20.34 18.15 6.37
C GLU A 96 21.69 18.19 5.66
#